data_AF-A0A1S3W179-F1
#
_entry.id   AF-A0A1S3W179-F1
#
_cell.length_a   1.000
_cell.length_b   1.000
_cell.length_c   1.000
_cell.angle_alpha   90.00
_cell.angle_beta   90.00
_cell.angle_gamma   90.00
#
_symmetry.space_group_name_H-M   'P 1'
#
loop_
_entity.id
_entity.type
_entity.pdbx_description
1 polymer ?
#
loop_
_entity_poly.entity_id
_entity_poly.type
_entity_poly.pdbx_seq_one_letter_code
_entity_poly.pdbx_strand_id
1 'polypeptide(L)'
;MAIDTLRRFFLPCFFSSKQQPTVPFSDHHLQTKNRPSSPASSTSSSTATSAAPPRPSKSMVIGTIFGNRRGHVWFCVQHDRLSAKPLLLLELPLSTDHLVREMRNGLVRIALECSDAATCPLRSVPLWTAFCNGKKTGFAARRRAGDRVRSILRTMQCVSVGAGVIPSGFSSDTSEELMYMRANFEHVVGNADSESFHLINPDECPGQELSVFLLRSRLAAIR
;
A
#
# COMPACT_ATOMS: atom_id res chain seq x y z
N MET A 1 -5.74 -9.13 -12.37
CA MET A 1 -4.26 -9.15 -12.26
C MET A 1 -3.90 -8.84 -10.82
N ALA A 2 -4.11 -9.79 -9.92
CA ALA A 2 -3.86 -9.62 -8.51
C ALA A 2 -2.44 -9.98 -8.14
N ILE A 3 -2.20 -9.93 -6.85
CA ILE A 3 -0.92 -10.08 -6.22
C ILE A 3 -0.24 -11.45 -6.41
N ASP A 4 -0.88 -12.45 -7.03
CA ASP A 4 -0.18 -13.60 -7.62
C ASP A 4 0.53 -13.24 -8.93
N THR A 5 -0.03 -12.32 -9.72
CA THR A 5 0.67 -11.61 -10.80
C THR A 5 1.73 -10.68 -10.21
N LEU A 6 1.47 -9.99 -9.09
CA LEU A 6 2.57 -9.27 -8.43
C LEU A 6 3.63 -10.25 -7.94
N ARG A 7 3.36 -11.30 -7.17
CA ARG A 7 4.35 -12.33 -6.81
C ARG A 7 5.04 -12.92 -8.06
N ARG A 8 4.32 -13.22 -9.14
CA ARG A 8 4.88 -13.69 -10.43
C ARG A 8 5.58 -12.62 -11.27
N PHE A 9 5.51 -11.33 -10.95
CA PHE A 9 6.22 -10.26 -11.65
C PHE A 9 7.17 -9.51 -10.70
N PHE A 10 6.75 -9.06 -9.52
CA PHE A 10 7.58 -8.65 -8.39
C PHE A 10 8.66 -9.65 -8.00
N LEU A 11 8.38 -10.94 -7.84
CA LEU A 11 9.45 -11.85 -7.40
C LEU A 11 10.49 -12.12 -8.50
N PRO A 12 10.11 -12.38 -9.76
CA PRO A 12 11.11 -12.59 -10.82
C PRO A 12 11.71 -11.30 -11.40
N CYS A 13 11.07 -10.13 -11.34
CA CYS A 13 11.74 -8.87 -11.73
C CYS A 13 12.88 -8.48 -10.75
N PHE A 14 12.93 -9.07 -9.56
CA PHE A 14 14.03 -8.94 -8.60
C PHE A 14 15.11 -10.03 -8.77
N PHE A 15 14.88 -11.04 -9.60
CA PHE A 15 15.75 -12.19 -9.81
C PHE A 15 15.86 -12.54 -11.30
N SER A 16 17.00 -12.24 -11.91
CA SER A 16 17.29 -12.70 -13.28
C SER A 16 17.22 -14.23 -13.37
N SER A 17 16.39 -14.68 -14.31
CA SER A 17 16.05 -16.03 -14.80
C SER A 17 16.64 -17.28 -14.15
N LYS A 18 15.78 -18.28 -13.89
CA LYS A 18 15.84 -19.58 -14.59
C LYS A 18 14.52 -20.35 -14.49
N GLN A 19 13.95 -20.61 -15.67
CA GLN A 19 13.10 -21.73 -16.10
C GLN A 19 11.90 -22.16 -15.22
N GLN A 20 10.73 -21.93 -15.83
CA GLN A 20 9.43 -22.52 -15.54
C GLN A 20 9.43 -24.05 -15.76
N PRO A 21 8.60 -24.78 -15.01
CA PRO A 21 7.79 -25.81 -15.64
C PRO A 21 6.29 -25.58 -15.44
N THR A 22 5.56 -25.71 -16.53
CA THR A 22 4.10 -25.84 -16.65
C THR A 22 3.64 -27.22 -16.16
N VAL A 23 2.54 -27.28 -15.41
CA VAL A 23 1.71 -28.50 -15.28
C VAL A 23 0.23 -28.13 -15.15
N PRO A 24 -0.68 -29.00 -15.62
CA PRO A 24 -1.96 -28.61 -16.19
C PRO A 24 -3.14 -28.59 -15.21
N PHE A 25 -4.18 -27.91 -15.67
CA PHE A 25 -5.53 -27.81 -15.12
C PHE A 25 -6.18 -29.20 -14.97
N SER A 26 -6.95 -29.41 -13.90
CA SER A 26 -7.89 -30.53 -13.82
C SER A 26 -9.17 -30.08 -13.11
N ASP A 27 -10.26 -30.16 -13.85
CA ASP A 27 -11.63 -29.95 -13.43
C ASP A 27 -12.05 -31.00 -12.39
N HIS A 28 -12.73 -30.58 -11.33
CA HIS A 28 -13.69 -31.45 -10.65
C HIS A 28 -14.95 -30.70 -10.24
N HIS A 29 -16.00 -31.06 -10.96
CA HIS A 29 -17.43 -30.89 -10.70
C HIS A 29 -17.83 -31.47 -9.33
N LEU A 30 -18.68 -30.75 -8.57
CA LEU A 30 -19.71 -31.35 -7.71
C LEU A 30 -20.76 -30.29 -7.34
N GLN A 31 -22.00 -30.59 -7.71
CA GLN A 31 -23.22 -29.84 -7.43
C GLN A 31 -23.59 -29.90 -5.95
N THR A 32 -24.36 -28.93 -5.44
CA THR A 32 -25.71 -29.17 -4.89
C THR A 32 -26.43 -27.91 -4.36
N LYS A 33 -27.67 -27.75 -4.86
CA LYS A 33 -28.93 -27.30 -4.20
C LYS A 33 -29.17 -25.81 -3.82
N ASN A 34 -30.03 -25.19 -4.65
CA ASN A 34 -31.03 -24.14 -4.34
C ASN A 34 -31.90 -24.53 -3.12
N ARG A 35 -32.52 -23.66 -2.28
CA ARG A 35 -33.43 -22.49 -2.45
C ARG A 35 -33.94 -22.12 -0.99
N PRO A 36 -34.93 -21.22 -0.75
CA PRO A 36 -35.14 -19.78 -0.99
C PRO A 36 -35.12 -18.88 0.29
N SER A 37 -35.40 -17.60 0.02
CA SER A 37 -35.48 -16.32 0.76
C SER A 37 -36.55 -16.06 1.85
N SER A 38 -36.26 -14.99 2.62
CA SER A 38 -37.15 -13.92 3.17
C SER A 38 -37.54 -13.97 4.67
N PRO A 39 -37.99 -12.85 5.32
CA PRO A 39 -37.73 -11.41 5.11
C PRO A 39 -37.33 -10.64 6.40
N ALA A 40 -37.09 -9.35 6.24
CA ALA A 40 -36.72 -8.36 7.26
C ALA A 40 -37.79 -8.08 8.34
N SER A 41 -37.34 -7.69 9.53
CA SER A 41 -38.15 -7.03 10.55
C SER A 41 -37.44 -5.77 11.06
N SER A 42 -38.03 -4.62 10.77
CA SER A 42 -37.70 -3.30 11.29
C SER A 42 -38.03 -3.19 12.78
N THR A 43 -37.12 -2.68 13.59
CA THR A 43 -37.43 -2.18 14.93
C THR A 43 -36.84 -0.78 15.05
N SER A 44 -37.72 0.21 15.15
CA SER A 44 -37.42 1.60 15.44
C SER A 44 -37.23 1.78 16.95
N SER A 45 -36.06 2.27 17.36
CA SER A 45 -35.86 2.80 18.72
C SER A 45 -35.10 4.12 18.63
N SER A 46 -35.82 5.18 18.93
CA SER A 46 -35.34 6.55 19.12
C SER A 46 -34.60 6.69 20.45
N THR A 47 -33.33 7.11 20.44
CA THR A 47 -32.70 7.77 21.59
C THR A 47 -31.39 8.49 21.23
N ALA A 48 -31.30 9.74 21.71
CA ALA A 48 -30.13 10.57 21.96
C ALA A 48 -29.20 10.93 20.79
N THR A 49 -29.10 12.22 20.49
CA THR A 49 -28.01 12.85 19.73
C THR A 49 -26.70 12.74 20.52
N SER A 50 -26.12 11.54 20.57
CA SER A 50 -24.70 11.36 20.78
C SER A 50 -24.03 11.63 19.44
N ALA A 51 -23.07 12.55 19.40
CA ALA A 51 -22.30 12.82 18.18
C ALA A 51 -21.72 11.49 17.70
N ALA A 52 -22.24 10.99 16.58
CA ALA A 52 -21.85 9.69 16.04
C ALA A 52 -20.32 9.67 15.91
N PRO A 53 -19.65 8.58 16.33
CA PRO A 53 -18.21 8.45 16.14
C PRO A 53 -17.90 8.69 14.66
N PRO A 54 -16.77 9.36 14.32
CA PRO A 54 -16.42 9.67 12.96
C PRO A 54 -16.49 8.39 12.13
N ARG A 55 -17.44 8.34 11.19
CA ARG A 55 -17.60 7.19 10.30
C ARG A 55 -16.37 7.17 9.38
N PRO A 56 -15.65 6.05 9.30
CA PRO A 56 -14.49 5.98 8.44
C PRO A 56 -14.93 6.26 7.00
N SER A 57 -14.29 7.22 6.35
CA SER A 57 -14.53 7.48 4.93
C SER A 57 -13.62 6.58 4.10
N LYS A 58 -14.16 6.05 3.02
CA LYS A 58 -13.44 5.16 2.09
C LYS A 58 -13.35 5.84 0.74
N SER A 59 -12.15 5.88 0.18
CA SER A 59 -11.92 6.35 -1.18
C SER A 59 -10.88 5.48 -1.87
N MET A 60 -10.83 5.51 -3.19
CA MET A 60 -9.80 4.80 -3.95
C MET A 60 -8.67 5.76 -4.32
N VAL A 61 -7.43 5.30 -4.15
CA VAL A 61 -6.23 6.02 -4.56
C VAL A 61 -5.27 5.09 -5.28
N ILE A 62 -4.29 5.66 -5.97
CA ILE A 62 -3.23 4.92 -6.63
C ILE A 62 -2.00 4.94 -5.73
N GLY A 63 -1.58 3.76 -5.28
CA GLY A 63 -0.35 3.59 -4.53
C GLY A 63 0.76 3.09 -5.44
N THR A 64 1.92 3.72 -5.37
CA THR A 64 3.13 3.25 -6.02
C THR A 64 4.20 2.97 -4.99
N ILE A 65 4.75 1.77 -4.99
CA ILE A 65 5.93 1.39 -4.21
C ILE A 65 7.10 1.28 -5.18
N PHE A 66 8.22 1.95 -4.92
CA PHE A 66 9.40 1.85 -5.79
C PHE A 66 10.71 1.96 -5.02
N GLY A 67 11.77 1.41 -5.57
CA GLY A 67 13.09 1.43 -4.95
C GLY A 67 14.15 0.77 -5.84
N ASN A 68 15.39 1.20 -5.69
CA ASN A 68 16.54 0.52 -6.29
C ASN A 68 16.75 -0.84 -5.60
N ARG A 69 17.41 -1.80 -6.26
CA ARG A 69 17.64 -3.15 -5.71
C ARG A 69 18.23 -3.12 -4.32
N ARG A 70 19.26 -2.31 -4.10
CA ARG A 70 19.93 -2.17 -2.81
C ARG A 70 19.56 -0.89 -2.06
N GLY A 71 18.51 -0.20 -2.52
CA GLY A 71 18.09 1.09 -1.99
C GLY A 71 16.91 1.01 -1.03
N HIS A 72 16.52 2.19 -0.52
CA HIS A 72 15.33 2.38 0.28
C HIS A 72 14.06 2.26 -0.56
N VAL A 73 13.01 1.75 0.09
CA VAL A 73 11.65 1.72 -0.46
C VAL A 73 10.98 3.07 -0.31
N TRP A 74 10.31 3.49 -1.36
CA TRP A 74 9.45 4.66 -1.40
C TRP A 74 8.00 4.25 -1.54
N PHE A 75 7.12 4.87 -0.77
CA PHE A 75 5.67 4.73 -0.93
C PHE A 75 5.08 6.07 -1.35
N CYS A 76 4.36 6.06 -2.46
CA CYS A 76 3.80 7.22 -3.12
C CYS A 76 2.30 7.03 -3.30
N VAL A 77 1.50 8.05 -2.98
CA VAL A 77 0.04 8.04 -3.17
C VAL A 77 -0.37 9.15 -4.13
N GLN A 78 -1.16 8.80 -5.15
CA GLN A 78 -1.70 9.71 -6.16
C GLN A 78 -3.23 9.55 -6.23
N HIS A 79 -3.94 10.65 -6.46
CA HIS A 79 -5.38 10.59 -6.79
C HIS A 79 -5.60 10.35 -8.28
N ASP A 80 -4.83 11.08 -9.10
CA ASP A 80 -4.81 10.94 -10.55
C ASP A 80 -3.48 10.33 -11.00
N ARG A 81 -3.56 9.29 -11.84
CA ARG A 81 -2.40 8.57 -12.36
C ARG A 81 -1.49 9.45 -13.23
N LEU A 82 -2.06 10.49 -13.84
CA LEU A 82 -1.37 11.41 -14.75
C LEU A 82 -0.67 12.54 -13.99
N SER A 83 -1.01 12.76 -12.72
CA SER A 83 -0.38 13.79 -11.90
C SER A 83 1.01 13.36 -11.44
N ALA A 84 2.04 14.09 -11.86
CA ALA A 84 3.40 13.90 -11.32
C ALA A 84 3.57 14.46 -9.89
N LYS A 85 2.54 15.08 -9.31
CA LYS A 85 2.55 15.59 -7.93
C LYS A 85 1.79 14.62 -7.02
N PRO A 86 2.49 13.84 -6.18
CA PRO A 86 1.83 12.92 -5.26
C PRO A 86 1.19 13.65 -4.08
N LEU A 87 0.12 13.07 -3.55
CA LEU A 87 -0.53 13.51 -2.31
C LEU A 87 0.36 13.22 -1.09
N LEU A 88 1.08 12.10 -1.14
CA LEU A 88 1.96 11.63 -0.09
C LEU A 88 3.16 10.92 -0.74
N LEU A 89 4.35 11.22 -0.24
CA LEU A 89 5.58 10.54 -0.62
C LEU A 89 6.39 10.28 0.65
N LEU A 90 6.64 9.00 0.90
CA LEU A 90 7.34 8.52 2.09
C LEU A 90 8.55 7.73 1.65
N GLU A 91 9.70 8.07 2.22
CA GLU A 91 10.91 7.25 2.18
C GLU A 91 10.91 6.36 3.43
N LEU A 92 10.85 5.05 3.24
CA LEU A 92 10.75 4.07 4.32
C LEU A 92 12.14 3.56 4.71
N PRO A 93 12.38 3.18 5.98
CA PRO A 93 13.63 2.58 6.43
C PRO A 93 13.75 1.09 6.03
N LEU A 94 13.04 0.68 4.97
CA LEU A 94 13.07 -0.69 4.45
C LEU A 94 13.91 -0.70 3.19
N SER A 95 14.82 -1.69 3.08
CA SER A 95 15.41 -2.00 1.79
C SER A 95 14.39 -2.73 0.91
N THR A 96 14.54 -2.61 -0.40
CA THR A 96 13.62 -3.28 -1.33
C THR A 96 13.67 -4.80 -1.16
N ASP A 97 14.84 -5.38 -0.91
CA ASP A 97 15.02 -6.81 -0.59
C ASP A 97 14.32 -7.23 0.71
N HIS A 98 14.31 -6.37 1.73
CA HIS A 98 13.59 -6.66 2.97
C HIS A 98 12.09 -6.68 2.74
N LEU A 99 11.55 -5.69 2.02
CA LEU A 99 10.12 -5.66 1.69
C LEU A 99 9.70 -6.89 0.89
N VAL A 100 10.50 -7.31 -0.10
CA VAL A 100 10.22 -8.50 -0.90
C VAL A 100 10.20 -9.76 -0.05
N ARG A 101 11.12 -9.90 0.93
CA ARG A 101 11.09 -11.03 1.87
C ARG A 101 9.81 -11.04 2.71
N GLU A 102 9.38 -9.90 3.23
CA GLU A 102 8.11 -9.81 3.97
C GLU A 102 6.91 -10.15 3.08
N MET A 103 6.90 -9.71 1.81
CA MET A 103 5.84 -10.06 0.85
C MET A 103 5.78 -11.56 0.54
N ARG A 104 6.91 -12.28 0.59
CA ARG A 104 6.94 -13.75 0.45
C ARG A 104 6.29 -14.46 1.64
N ASN A 105 6.34 -13.84 2.82
CA ASN A 105 5.74 -14.39 4.04
C ASN A 105 4.21 -14.15 4.10
N GLY A 106 3.63 -13.48 3.08
CA GLY A 106 2.19 -13.39 2.85
C GLY A 106 1.57 -12.05 3.21
N LEU A 107 1.76 -11.57 4.44
CA LEU A 107 1.16 -10.32 4.93
C LEU A 107 2.23 -9.29 5.29
N VAL A 108 2.05 -8.07 4.79
CA VAL A 108 2.92 -6.92 5.05
C VAL A 108 2.10 -5.77 5.64
N ARG A 109 2.37 -5.43 6.90
CA ARG A 109 1.77 -4.31 7.62
C ARG A 109 2.84 -3.31 7.98
N ILE A 110 2.80 -2.14 7.36
CA ILE A 110 3.71 -1.04 7.65
C ILE A 110 2.96 -0.02 8.49
N ALA A 111 3.34 0.15 9.76
CA ALA A 111 2.78 1.19 10.61
C ALA A 111 3.79 2.33 10.76
N LEU A 112 3.33 3.55 10.52
CA LEU A 112 4.08 4.78 10.68
C LEU A 112 3.45 5.55 11.83
N GLU A 113 4.19 5.63 12.94
CA GLU A 113 3.72 6.23 14.17
C GLU A 113 4.43 7.55 14.45
N CYS A 114 3.68 8.55 14.87
CA CYS A 114 4.19 9.84 15.32
C CYS A 114 3.60 10.16 16.70
N SER A 115 4.46 10.53 17.65
CA SER A 115 4.05 10.92 19.01
C SER A 115 3.78 12.42 19.16
N ASP A 116 3.88 13.17 18.06
CA ASP A 116 3.90 14.63 18.11
C ASP A 116 2.49 15.20 18.32
N ALA A 117 2.37 16.17 19.22
CA ALA A 117 1.14 16.93 19.49
C ALA A 117 0.78 17.90 18.35
N ALA A 118 1.56 17.90 17.27
CA ALA A 118 1.34 18.71 16.09
C ALA A 118 -0.08 18.50 15.52
N THR A 119 -0.85 19.59 15.50
CA THR A 119 -2.20 19.67 14.91
C THR A 119 -2.21 19.64 13.37
N CYS A 120 -1.08 19.29 12.74
CA CYS A 120 -1.00 19.22 11.29
C CYS A 120 -1.75 17.98 10.76
N PRO A 121 -2.16 17.96 9.49
CA PRO A 121 -2.68 16.74 8.87
C PRO A 121 -1.65 15.61 8.93
N LEU A 122 -2.06 14.34 9.11
CA LEU A 122 -1.14 13.19 9.18
C LEU A 122 -0.18 13.17 8.00
N ARG A 123 -0.68 13.32 6.79
CA ARG A 123 0.13 13.34 5.55
C ARG A 123 1.17 14.47 5.50
N SER A 124 1.10 15.44 6.42
CA SER A 124 2.07 16.53 6.55
C SER A 124 3.19 16.27 7.56
N VAL A 125 3.06 15.26 8.42
CA VAL A 125 4.07 14.89 9.42
C VAL A 125 5.40 14.57 8.74
N PRO A 126 6.51 15.22 9.14
CA PRO A 126 7.79 15.10 8.45
C PRO A 126 8.54 13.79 8.74
N LEU A 127 8.37 13.24 9.94
CA LEU A 127 9.14 12.09 10.43
C LEU A 127 8.23 11.13 11.20
N TRP A 128 8.42 9.84 10.96
CA TRP A 128 7.64 8.76 11.54
C TRP A 128 8.55 7.68 12.10
N THR A 129 8.16 7.08 13.20
CA THR A 129 8.72 5.78 13.60
C THR A 129 8.03 4.70 12.79
N ALA A 130 8.81 3.90 12.06
CA ALA A 130 8.29 2.86 11.19
C ALA A 130 8.39 1.49 11.84
N PHE A 131 7.31 0.72 11.73
CA PHE A 131 7.21 -0.68 12.09
C PHE A 131 6.80 -1.48 10.87
N CYS A 132 7.46 -2.61 10.63
CA CYS A 132 7.06 -3.59 9.63
C CYS A 132 6.67 -4.88 10.36
N ASN A 133 5.43 -5.34 10.18
CA ASN A 133 4.90 -6.54 10.83
C ASN A 133 5.13 -6.56 12.35
N GLY A 134 4.93 -5.42 13.00
CA GLY A 134 5.08 -5.23 14.45
C GLY A 134 6.52 -5.03 14.93
N LYS A 135 7.53 -5.16 14.06
CA LYS A 135 8.94 -4.92 14.41
C LYS A 135 9.34 -3.50 14.03
N LYS A 136 9.96 -2.77 14.97
CA LYS A 136 10.51 -1.42 14.69
C LYS A 136 11.65 -1.53 13.68
N THR A 137 11.51 -0.86 12.54
CA THR A 137 12.49 -0.92 11.44
C THR A 137 13.32 0.34 11.28
N GLY A 138 12.90 1.47 11.86
CA GLY A 138 13.66 2.73 11.83
C GLY A 138 12.76 3.94 11.72
N PHE A 139 13.22 4.97 11.00
CA PHE A 139 12.44 6.19 10.77
C PHE A 139 12.07 6.33 9.28
N ALA A 140 10.81 6.67 9.01
CA ALA A 140 10.37 7.05 7.68
C ALA A 140 10.23 8.57 7.58
N ALA A 141 10.64 9.12 6.45
CA ALA A 141 10.60 10.56 6.20
C ALA A 141 9.57 10.89 5.13
N ARG A 142 8.74 11.90 5.39
CA ARG A 142 7.94 12.53 4.33
C ARG A 142 8.86 13.36 3.45
N ARG A 143 8.77 13.17 2.14
CA ARG A 143 9.57 13.90 1.16
C ARG A 143 8.69 14.69 0.20
N ARG A 144 9.25 15.73 -0.41
CA ARG A 144 8.66 16.39 -1.57
C ARG A 144 9.13 15.65 -2.82
N ALA A 145 8.26 15.50 -3.81
CA ALA A 145 8.66 14.92 -5.09
C ALA A 145 9.65 15.87 -5.79
N GLY A 146 10.91 15.46 -5.91
CA GLY A 146 11.90 16.11 -6.78
C GLY A 146 11.79 15.61 -8.22
N ASP A 147 12.63 16.12 -9.11
CA ASP A 147 12.51 15.83 -10.55
C ASP A 147 12.75 14.37 -10.89
N ARG A 148 13.66 13.69 -10.16
CA ARG A 148 13.85 12.24 -10.28
C ARG A 148 12.56 11.47 -10.00
N VAL A 149 11.87 11.79 -8.90
CA VAL A 149 10.61 11.12 -8.54
C VAL A 149 9.52 11.44 -9.58
N ARG A 150 9.40 12.70 -10.01
CA ARG A 150 8.44 13.08 -11.06
C ARG A 150 8.69 12.35 -12.38
N SER A 151 9.94 12.18 -12.77
CA SER A 151 10.34 11.41 -13.95
C SER A 151 9.91 9.95 -13.84
N ILE A 152 10.19 9.32 -12.70
CA ILE A 152 9.74 7.95 -12.39
C ILE A 152 8.20 7.83 -12.51
N LEU A 153 7.45 8.74 -11.87
CA LEU A 153 5.99 8.78 -11.93
C LEU A 153 5.46 8.92 -13.36
N ARG A 154 6.14 9.72 -14.19
CA ARG A 154 5.78 9.93 -15.61
C ARG A 154 6.05 8.70 -16.47
N THR A 155 7.17 8.01 -16.25
CA THR A 155 7.51 6.77 -16.98
C THR A 155 6.43 5.70 -16.81
N MET A 156 5.77 5.65 -15.66
CA MET A 156 4.69 4.69 -15.40
C MET A 156 3.27 5.25 -15.56
N GLN A 157 3.08 6.42 -16.18
CA GLN A 157 1.77 7.07 -16.30
C GLN A 157 0.71 6.19 -17.00
N CYS A 158 1.13 5.34 -17.95
CA CYS A 158 0.26 4.42 -18.67
C CYS A 158 -0.06 3.14 -17.89
N VAL A 159 0.64 2.89 -16.77
CA VAL A 159 0.43 1.72 -15.93
C VAL A 159 -0.70 2.03 -14.94
N SER A 160 -1.79 1.26 -14.99
CA SER A 160 -2.89 1.34 -14.03
C SER A 160 -2.60 0.48 -12.80
N VAL A 161 -2.35 -0.81 -13.02
CA VAL A 161 -1.97 -1.80 -12.02
C VAL A 161 -0.88 -2.68 -12.62
N GLY A 162 0.23 -2.88 -11.92
CA GLY A 162 1.32 -3.70 -12.42
C GLY A 162 2.61 -3.56 -11.62
N ALA A 163 3.61 -4.31 -12.05
CA ALA A 163 4.94 -4.34 -11.48
C ALA A 163 5.98 -4.39 -12.59
N GLY A 164 7.15 -3.81 -12.35
CA GLY A 164 8.22 -3.88 -13.32
C GLY A 164 9.54 -3.28 -12.85
N VAL A 165 10.49 -3.28 -13.78
CA VAL A 165 11.78 -2.61 -13.66
C VAL A 165 11.85 -1.46 -14.66
N ILE A 166 12.39 -0.34 -14.22
CA ILE A 166 12.77 0.79 -15.06
C ILE A 166 14.29 0.74 -15.18
N PRO A 167 14.84 0.45 -16.37
CA PRO A 167 16.28 0.42 -16.59
C PRO A 167 16.93 1.78 -16.29
N SER A 168 18.19 1.75 -15.85
CA SER A 168 18.94 2.90 -15.37
C SER A 168 19.23 3.98 -16.43
N GLY A 169 18.86 3.76 -17.69
CA GLY A 169 19.06 4.70 -18.81
C GLY A 169 18.28 6.02 -18.72
N PHE A 170 17.42 6.19 -17.71
CA PHE A 170 16.65 7.43 -17.48
C PHE A 170 17.26 8.37 -16.41
N SER A 171 18.35 8.01 -15.71
CA SER A 171 19.01 8.89 -14.72
C SER A 171 20.47 8.50 -14.47
N SER A 172 21.37 9.45 -14.69
CA SER A 172 22.80 9.29 -15.02
C SER A 172 23.79 8.88 -13.90
N ASP A 173 23.40 8.39 -12.72
CA ASP A 173 24.43 8.22 -11.64
C ASP A 173 24.40 6.93 -10.82
N THR A 174 23.50 5.99 -11.14
CA THR A 174 23.53 4.67 -10.48
C THR A 174 23.18 3.61 -11.49
N SER A 175 24.07 2.64 -11.74
CA SER A 175 23.84 1.49 -12.61
C SER A 175 22.74 0.54 -12.11
N GLU A 176 22.01 0.88 -11.04
CA GLU A 176 21.01 0.02 -10.43
C GLU A 176 19.61 0.23 -11.01
N GLU A 177 19.00 -0.86 -11.46
CA GLU A 177 17.61 -0.93 -11.93
C GLU A 177 16.63 -0.48 -10.82
N LEU A 178 15.64 0.33 -11.19
CA LEU A 178 14.57 0.76 -10.30
C LEU A 178 13.39 -0.20 -10.42
N MET A 179 12.96 -0.81 -9.33
CA MET A 179 11.77 -1.65 -9.31
C MET A 179 10.57 -0.88 -8.81
N TYR A 180 9.40 -1.21 -9.31
CA TYR A 180 8.16 -0.56 -8.90
C TYR A 180 6.94 -1.49 -8.89
N MET A 181 5.98 -1.14 -8.04
CA MET A 181 4.61 -1.63 -7.98
C MET A 181 3.71 -0.44 -8.14
N ARG A 182 2.67 -0.57 -8.95
CA ARG A 182 1.56 0.36 -8.99
C ARG A 182 0.27 -0.42 -8.84
N ALA A 183 -0.60 0.03 -7.94
CA ALA A 183 -1.88 -0.63 -7.71
C ALA A 183 -2.90 0.34 -7.13
N ASN A 184 -4.15 -0.10 -7.09
CA ASN A 184 -5.22 0.62 -6.42
C ASN A 184 -5.21 0.28 -4.92
N PHE A 185 -5.36 1.29 -4.08
CA PHE A 185 -5.46 1.17 -2.65
C PHE A 185 -6.79 1.76 -2.19
N GLU A 186 -7.45 1.08 -1.26
CA GLU A 186 -8.53 1.64 -0.46
C GLU A 186 -7.87 2.56 0.57
N HIS A 187 -8.13 3.86 0.46
CA HIS A 187 -7.75 4.85 1.46
C HIS A 187 -8.89 4.98 2.46
N VAL A 188 -8.59 4.66 3.71
CA VAL A 188 -9.54 4.74 4.83
C VAL A 188 -9.07 5.83 5.77
N VAL A 189 -9.92 6.83 5.99
CA VAL A 189 -9.69 7.85 7.01
C VAL A 189 -10.50 7.45 8.23
N GLY A 190 -9.83 7.00 9.29
CA GLY A 190 -10.49 6.65 10.55
C GLY A 190 -10.89 7.91 11.30
N ASN A 191 -9.91 8.77 11.61
CA ASN A 191 -10.11 10.07 12.24
C ASN A 191 -8.93 11.02 11.91
N ALA A 192 -8.82 12.15 12.60
CA ALA A 192 -7.72 13.09 12.40
C ALA A 192 -6.31 12.52 12.71
N ASP A 193 -6.26 11.41 13.44
CA ASP A 193 -5.04 10.78 13.96
C ASP A 193 -4.82 9.36 13.38
N SER A 194 -5.70 8.89 12.49
CA SER A 194 -5.58 7.58 11.85
C SER A 194 -6.04 7.61 10.38
N GLU A 195 -5.11 7.27 9.49
CA GLU A 195 -5.36 6.99 8.08
C GLU A 195 -4.69 5.65 7.70
N SER A 196 -5.30 4.89 6.80
CA SER A 196 -4.71 3.66 6.28
C SER A 196 -4.90 3.52 4.77
N PHE A 197 -3.95 2.83 4.15
CA PHE A 197 -3.93 2.52 2.74
C PHE A 197 -3.85 1.02 2.58
N HIS A 198 -4.84 0.49 1.88
CA HIS A 198 -5.13 -0.92 1.87
C HIS A 198 -5.10 -1.44 0.43
N LEU A 199 -4.13 -2.28 0.09
CA LEU A 199 -4.01 -2.79 -1.28
C LEU A 199 -5.29 -3.53 -1.69
N ILE A 200 -5.88 -3.14 -2.83
CA ILE A 200 -7.06 -3.79 -3.40
C ILE A 200 -6.61 -4.91 -4.32
N ASN A 201 -6.97 -6.14 -3.98
CA ASN A 201 -6.73 -7.31 -4.82
C ASN A 201 -7.86 -7.47 -5.84
N PRO A 202 -7.59 -7.38 -7.16
CA PRO A 202 -8.62 -7.54 -8.19
C PRO A 202 -9.11 -8.99 -8.39
N ASP A 203 -8.41 -9.99 -7.85
CA ASP A 203 -8.72 -11.42 -8.08
C ASP A 203 -9.40 -12.07 -6.85
N GLU A 204 -10.05 -11.27 -5.99
CA GLU A 204 -10.91 -11.71 -4.87
C GLU A 204 -10.32 -12.74 -3.89
N CYS A 205 -8.98 -12.85 -3.79
CA CYS A 205 -8.36 -13.66 -2.74
C CYS A 205 -8.67 -13.06 -1.35
N PRO A 206 -9.23 -13.86 -0.41
CA PRO A 206 -9.57 -13.38 0.93
C PRO A 206 -8.29 -13.20 1.75
N GLY A 207 -7.74 -11.99 1.70
CA GLY A 207 -6.53 -11.66 2.45
C GLY A 207 -5.99 -10.31 2.03
N GLN A 208 -5.90 -9.39 2.99
CA GLN A 208 -5.32 -8.10 2.71
C GLN A 208 -3.80 -8.14 2.84
N GLU A 209 -3.12 -8.31 1.72
CA GLU A 209 -1.70 -8.67 1.71
C GLU A 209 -0.77 -7.52 2.08
N LEU A 210 -1.12 -6.28 1.74
CA LEU A 210 -0.31 -5.11 2.03
C LEU A 210 -1.17 -3.97 2.57
N SER A 211 -0.75 -3.43 3.71
CA SER A 211 -1.35 -2.24 4.33
C SER A 211 -0.29 -1.28 4.85
N VAL A 212 -0.54 0.01 4.69
CA VAL A 212 0.24 1.09 5.28
C VAL A 212 -0.65 1.92 6.20
N PHE A 213 -0.26 2.11 7.44
CA PHE A 213 -1.01 2.85 8.46
C PHE A 213 -0.24 4.11 8.86
N LEU A 214 -0.93 5.24 8.92
CA LEU A 214 -0.44 6.48 9.51
C LEU A 214 -1.18 6.67 10.83
N LEU A 215 -0.45 6.65 11.94
CA LEU A 215 -1.01 6.71 13.27
C LEU A 215 -0.34 7.84 14.06
N ARG A 216 -1.14 8.72 14.64
CA ARG A 216 -0.68 9.68 15.64
C ARG A 216 -1.08 9.18 17.02
N SER A 217 -0.08 8.88 17.83
CA SER A 217 -0.28 8.53 19.23
C SER A 217 -0.37 9.83 20.03
N ARG A 218 -1.56 10.14 20.55
CA ARG A 218 -1.67 11.10 21.64
C ARG A 218 -1.14 10.41 22.88
N LEU A 219 0.11 10.66 23.27
CA LEU A 219 0.47 10.39 24.66
C LEU A 219 -0.50 11.22 25.49
N ALA A 220 -1.38 10.57 26.24
CA ALA A 220 -2.04 11.23 27.34
C ALA A 220 -0.88 11.72 28.23
N ALA A 221 -0.64 13.03 28.23
CA ALA A 221 0.19 13.65 29.23
C ALA A 221 -0.55 13.48 30.56
N ILE A 222 -0.40 12.31 31.18
CA ILE A 222 -0.77 12.10 32.58
C ILE A 222 0.28 12.89 33.36
N ARG A 223 -0.14 14.09 33.78
CA ARG A 223 0.55 14.90 34.77
C ARG A 223 0.42 14.27 36.14
#